data_AF-A0A7K2MLB3-F1
#
_entry.id   AF-A0A7K2MLB3-F1
#
_cell.length_a   1.000
_cell.length_b   1.000
_cell.length_c   1.000
_cell.angle_alpha   90.00
_cell.angle_beta   90.00
_cell.angle_gamma   90.00
#
_symmetry.space_group_name_H-M   'P 1'
#
loop_
_entity.id
_entity.type
_entity.pdbx_description
1 polymer ?
#
loop_
_entity_poly.entity_id
_entity_poly.type
_entity_poly.pdbx_seq_one_letter_code
_entity_poly.pdbx_strand_id
1 'polypeptide(L)'
;LAAQVDGWAALYDASGAVVAAAPEWAGRRAARLTADVQRLRERPAPASSVVGGTANAEHPENADRVELHSLGTSRRPRSALAVGTAAAPGTAERYAVHSAIALLTLTTERSRSLHEAGLRIDGAVLRMLLAGEPDHARTVAGDLYGGLLDAPFRIAVAESPAARTRASTAAQSAGDTAAETGGDPLGTLTEVVESAAARAGEAVLVVPEGERLVVLA
;
A
#
# COMPACT_ATOMS: atom_id res chain seq x y z
N LEU A 1 2.43 10.66 19.37
CA LEU A 1 1.49 9.53 19.64
C LEU A 1 2.08 8.54 20.64
N ALA A 2 3.20 7.87 20.36
CA ALA A 2 3.83 6.89 21.27
C ALA A 2 3.97 7.39 22.72
N ALA A 3 4.52 8.60 22.91
CA ALA A 3 4.63 9.23 24.23
C ALA A 3 3.27 9.55 24.89
N GLN A 4 2.22 9.77 24.09
CA GLN A 4 0.88 10.12 24.58
C GLN A 4 0.09 8.88 25.03
N VAL A 5 0.46 7.69 24.57
CA VAL A 5 -0.18 6.41 24.91
C VAL A 5 0.65 5.57 25.87
N ASP A 6 1.77 6.12 26.36
CA ASP A 6 2.78 5.41 27.16
C ASP A 6 3.13 4.03 26.58
N GLY A 7 3.45 4.03 25.28
CA GLY A 7 3.64 2.80 24.52
C GLY A 7 4.34 3.06 23.20
N TRP A 8 3.93 2.33 22.17
CA TRP A 8 4.51 2.47 20.84
C TRP A 8 3.44 2.56 19.76
N ALA A 9 3.81 3.13 18.62
CA ALA A 9 2.98 3.23 17.44
C ALA A 9 3.79 2.91 16.18
N ALA A 10 3.14 2.30 15.20
CA ALA A 10 3.75 2.02 13.89
C ALA A 10 2.76 2.26 12.75
N LEU A 11 3.25 2.82 11.65
CA LEU A 11 2.52 3.02 10.41
C LEU A 11 2.94 1.98 9.39
N TYR A 12 1.97 1.50 8.61
CA TYR A 12 2.17 0.52 7.56
C TYR A 12 1.71 1.07 6.21
N ASP A 13 2.42 0.71 5.15
CA ASP A 13 2.06 1.03 3.76
C ASP A 13 1.08 0.02 3.15
N ALA A 14 0.83 0.19 1.84
CA ALA A 14 -0.06 -0.64 1.05
C ALA A 14 0.50 -2.06 0.79
N SER A 15 1.75 -2.35 1.12
CA SER A 15 2.26 -3.73 1.12
C SER A 15 2.10 -4.42 2.48
N GLY A 16 1.81 -3.64 3.54
CA GLY A 16 1.83 -4.09 4.93
C GLY A 16 3.23 -4.02 5.55
N ALA A 17 4.18 -3.34 4.91
CA ALA A 17 5.50 -3.08 5.48
C ALA A 17 5.45 -1.86 6.41
N VAL A 18 6.28 -1.87 7.45
CA VAL A 18 6.38 -0.77 8.42
C VAL A 18 7.15 0.38 7.77
N VAL A 19 6.50 1.55 7.67
CA VAL A 19 7.11 2.78 7.12
C VAL A 19 7.63 3.71 8.20
N ALA A 20 7.05 3.67 9.38
CA ALA A 20 7.49 4.44 10.54
C ALA A 20 7.12 3.71 11.82
N ALA A 21 8.00 3.75 12.81
CA ALA A 21 7.73 3.23 14.15
C ALA A 21 8.31 4.17 15.20
N ALA A 22 7.58 4.32 16.30
CA ALA A 22 8.01 5.11 17.44
C ALA A 22 7.64 4.36 18.74
N PRO A 23 8.60 4.19 19.67
CA PRO A 23 10.02 4.45 19.51
C PRO A 23 10.69 3.50 18.51
N GLU A 24 11.95 3.75 18.12
CA GLU A 24 12.62 2.97 17.05
C GLU A 24 12.66 1.46 17.29
N TRP A 25 12.79 1.03 18.56
CA TRP A 25 12.79 -0.39 18.93
C TRP A 25 11.49 -1.10 18.54
N ALA A 26 10.37 -0.38 18.42
CA ALA A 26 9.07 -0.92 18.08
C ALA A 26 9.01 -1.42 16.63
N GLY A 27 9.94 -1.00 15.76
CA GLY A 27 9.99 -1.44 14.36
C GLY A 27 10.05 -2.97 14.22
N ARG A 28 10.88 -3.65 15.03
CA ARG A 28 10.97 -5.12 15.01
C ARG A 28 9.69 -5.79 15.48
N ARG A 29 8.97 -5.16 16.42
CA ARG A 29 7.70 -5.68 16.94
C ARG A 29 6.57 -5.47 15.94
N ALA A 30 6.49 -4.29 15.35
CA ALA A 30 5.57 -3.95 14.29
C ALA A 30 5.73 -4.87 13.07
N ALA A 31 6.95 -5.19 12.67
CA ALA A 31 7.21 -6.12 11.56
C ALA A 31 6.61 -7.52 11.77
N ARG A 32 6.40 -7.97 13.02
CA ARG A 32 5.73 -9.25 13.32
C ARG A 32 4.23 -9.23 13.05
N LEU A 33 3.63 -8.04 12.97
CA LEU A 33 2.18 -7.83 12.79
C LEU A 33 1.78 -7.64 11.32
N THR A 34 2.71 -7.72 10.36
CA THR A 34 2.43 -7.53 8.93
C THR A 34 1.28 -8.42 8.44
N ALA A 35 1.22 -9.68 8.87
CA ALA A 35 0.13 -10.59 8.49
C ALA A 35 -1.24 -10.16 9.08
N ASP A 36 -1.26 -9.61 10.29
CA ASP A 36 -2.49 -9.09 10.91
C ASP A 36 -2.98 -7.84 10.20
N VAL A 37 -2.05 -6.97 9.81
CA VAL A 37 -2.34 -5.76 9.02
C VAL A 37 -2.88 -6.12 7.64
N GLN A 38 -2.26 -7.09 6.95
CA GLN A 38 -2.74 -7.56 5.64
C GLN A 38 -4.17 -8.10 5.74
N ARG A 39 -4.47 -8.92 6.76
CA ARG A 39 -5.84 -9.39 7.03
C ARG A 39 -6.82 -8.26 7.34
N LEU A 40 -6.39 -7.24 8.09
CA LEU A 40 -7.24 -6.09 8.40
C LEU A 40 -7.67 -5.33 7.14
N ARG A 41 -6.78 -5.23 6.14
CA ARG A 41 -7.03 -4.51 4.88
C ARG A 41 -8.04 -5.18 3.95
N GLU A 42 -8.33 -6.45 4.16
CA GLU A 42 -9.39 -7.16 3.43
C GLU A 42 -10.79 -6.69 3.85
N ARG A 43 -10.89 -5.95 4.96
CA ARG A 43 -12.14 -5.41 5.50
C ARG A 43 -12.34 -3.96 5.01
N PRO A 44 -13.57 -3.57 4.64
CA PRO A 44 -13.88 -2.17 4.33
C PRO A 44 -13.54 -1.25 5.51
N ALA A 45 -12.92 -0.10 5.23
CA ALA A 45 -12.67 0.90 6.25
C ALA A 45 -13.98 1.61 6.66
N PRO A 46 -14.13 2.03 7.93
CA PRO A 46 -13.17 1.87 9.03
C PRO A 46 -13.21 0.45 9.63
N ALA A 47 -12.03 -0.15 9.79
CA ALA A 47 -11.85 -1.45 10.42
C ALA A 47 -10.77 -1.36 11.52
N SER A 48 -11.02 -2.03 12.63
CA SER A 48 -10.04 -2.23 13.69
C SER A 48 -9.97 -3.68 14.13
N SER A 49 -8.82 -4.07 14.68
CA SER A 49 -8.61 -5.35 15.36
C SER A 49 -7.69 -5.17 16.55
N VAL A 50 -7.77 -6.10 17.49
CA VAL A 50 -6.89 -6.12 18.67
C VAL A 50 -6.10 -7.42 18.62
N VAL A 51 -4.78 -7.32 18.75
CA VAL A 51 -3.83 -8.44 18.72
C VAL A 51 -3.06 -8.43 20.04
N GLY A 52 -2.87 -9.59 20.67
CA GLY A 52 -2.19 -9.69 21.96
C GLY A 52 -3.03 -9.20 23.15
N GLY A 53 -2.41 -9.06 24.33
CA GLY A 53 -3.07 -8.62 25.55
C GLY A 53 -3.65 -9.72 26.45
N THR A 54 -3.53 -11.00 26.09
CA THR A 54 -3.64 -12.10 27.06
C THR A 54 -2.24 -12.36 27.61
N ALA A 55 -2.07 -12.29 28.93
CA ALA A 55 -0.80 -12.58 29.59
C ALA A 55 -0.31 -13.99 29.22
N ASN A 56 0.49 -14.10 28.15
CA ASN A 56 1.27 -15.29 27.88
C ASN A 56 2.36 -15.32 28.95
N ALA A 57 2.09 -16.07 30.02
CA ALA A 57 3.00 -16.25 31.15
C ALA A 57 4.41 -16.71 30.73
N GLU A 58 4.54 -17.26 29.52
CA GLU A 58 5.79 -17.78 28.97
C GLU A 58 6.66 -16.73 28.24
N HIS A 59 6.11 -15.59 27.80
CA HIS A 59 6.88 -14.53 27.09
C HIS A 59 6.35 -13.12 27.40
N PRO A 60 6.65 -12.56 28.59
CA PRO A 60 6.16 -11.26 29.04
C PRO A 60 6.61 -10.09 28.14
N GLU A 61 7.73 -10.20 27.41
CA GLU A 61 8.16 -9.18 26.45
C GLU A 61 7.21 -9.01 25.24
N ASN A 62 6.31 -9.97 24.98
CA ASN A 62 5.32 -9.92 23.90
C ASN A 62 3.88 -9.65 24.41
N ALA A 63 3.72 -9.21 25.66
CA ALA A 63 2.40 -9.10 26.31
C ALA A 63 1.56 -7.87 25.93
N ASP A 64 2.14 -6.84 25.29
CA ASP A 64 1.41 -5.62 24.91
C ASP A 64 0.11 -5.93 24.16
N ARG A 65 -0.94 -5.24 24.56
CA ARG A 65 -2.19 -5.17 23.81
C ARG A 65 -2.00 -4.22 22.64
N VAL A 66 -2.13 -4.73 21.42
CA VAL A 66 -1.95 -3.97 20.19
C VAL A 66 -3.29 -3.73 19.52
N GLU A 67 -3.62 -2.46 19.28
CA GLU A 67 -4.77 -2.08 18.46
C GLU A 67 -4.29 -1.74 17.04
N LEU A 68 -4.87 -2.40 16.05
CA LEU A 68 -4.67 -2.12 14.64
C LEU A 68 -5.88 -1.36 14.09
N HIS A 69 -5.63 -0.32 13.31
CA HIS A 69 -6.65 0.53 12.71
C HIS A 69 -6.35 0.76 11.24
N SER A 70 -7.32 0.51 10.35
CA SER A 70 -7.22 0.90 8.95
C SER A 70 -7.26 2.42 8.81
N LEU A 71 -6.48 2.98 7.89
CA LEU A 71 -6.49 4.40 7.57
C LEU A 71 -7.05 4.61 6.15
N GLY A 72 -7.97 5.56 6.01
CA GLY A 72 -8.69 5.85 4.77
C GLY A 72 -10.16 5.45 4.81
N THR A 73 -10.86 5.72 3.71
CA THR A 73 -12.31 5.51 3.55
C THR A 73 -12.67 4.47 2.49
N SER A 74 -11.66 3.91 1.82
CA SER A 74 -11.81 2.96 0.72
C SER A 74 -12.22 1.56 1.18
N ARG A 75 -12.79 0.78 0.26
CA ARG A 75 -13.08 -0.65 0.46
C ARG A 75 -11.83 -1.49 0.76
N ARG A 76 -10.66 -1.05 0.28
CA ARG A 76 -9.34 -1.64 0.57
C ARG A 76 -8.37 -0.54 1.03
N PRO A 77 -8.28 -0.27 2.35
CA PRO A 77 -7.39 0.74 2.89
C PRO A 77 -5.92 0.45 2.51
N ARG A 78 -5.21 1.47 2.00
CA ARG A 78 -3.79 1.39 1.58
C ARG A 78 -2.80 1.66 2.71
N SER A 79 -3.27 1.84 3.94
CA SER A 79 -2.39 2.03 5.10
C SER A 79 -3.08 1.63 6.41
N ALA A 80 -2.27 1.39 7.44
CA ALA A 80 -2.76 1.04 8.76
C ALA A 80 -1.89 1.66 9.86
N LEU A 81 -2.48 1.82 11.04
CA LEU A 81 -1.82 2.24 12.27
C LEU A 81 -1.89 1.10 13.30
N ALA A 82 -0.74 0.70 13.85
CA ALA A 82 -0.68 -0.11 15.06
C ALA A 82 -0.35 0.77 16.26
N VAL A 83 -1.02 0.52 17.38
CA VAL A 83 -0.73 1.13 18.68
C VAL A 83 -0.60 0.04 19.72
N GLY A 84 0.59 -0.15 20.27
CA GLY A 84 0.85 -1.12 21.32
C GLY A 84 0.97 -0.46 22.68
N THR A 85 0.27 -1.02 23.66
CA THR A 85 0.18 -0.51 25.03
C THR A 85 0.27 -1.66 26.03
N ALA A 86 0.80 -1.42 27.22
CA ALA A 86 0.94 -2.45 28.26
C ALA A 86 -0.42 -2.98 28.77
N ALA A 87 -1.46 -2.13 28.74
CA ALA A 87 -2.82 -2.46 29.15
C ALA A 87 -3.83 -1.73 28.25
N ALA A 88 -5.13 -2.01 28.42
CA ALA A 88 -6.16 -1.27 27.69
C ALA A 88 -6.03 0.25 27.92
N PRO A 89 -5.98 1.08 26.86
CA PRO A 89 -5.77 2.51 26.99
C PRO A 89 -6.90 3.14 27.80
N GLY A 90 -6.54 4.10 28.65
CA GLY A 90 -7.48 4.95 29.36
C GLY A 90 -8.13 5.97 28.43
N THR A 91 -8.90 6.89 28.99
CA THR A 91 -9.69 7.86 28.21
C THR A 91 -8.80 8.81 27.42
N ALA A 92 -7.72 9.33 28.02
CA ALA A 92 -6.83 10.30 27.37
C ALA A 92 -6.06 9.67 26.20
N GLU A 93 -5.56 8.46 26.39
CA GLU A 93 -4.85 7.69 25.38
C GLU A 93 -5.78 7.36 24.20
N ARG A 94 -7.03 6.95 24.49
CA ARG A 94 -8.04 6.71 23.44
C ARG A 94 -8.34 7.94 22.61
N TYR A 95 -8.45 9.12 23.24
CA TYR A 95 -8.64 10.37 22.50
C TYR A 95 -7.44 10.67 21.60
N ALA A 96 -6.21 10.49 22.11
CA ALA A 96 -5.01 10.68 21.32
C ALA A 96 -4.94 9.74 20.11
N VAL A 97 -5.30 8.47 20.29
CA VAL A 97 -5.37 7.47 19.21
C VAL A 97 -6.42 7.87 18.17
N HIS A 98 -7.64 8.23 18.59
CA HIS A 98 -8.69 8.67 17.66
C HIS A 98 -8.31 9.93 16.89
N SER A 99 -7.73 10.94 17.57
CA SER A 99 -7.23 12.14 16.90
C SER A 99 -6.14 11.82 15.89
N ALA A 100 -5.21 10.91 16.21
CA ALA A 100 -4.19 10.47 15.27
C ALA A 100 -4.79 9.76 14.06
N ILE A 101 -5.74 8.84 14.26
CA ILE A 101 -6.45 8.14 13.17
C ILE A 101 -7.17 9.14 12.27
N ALA A 102 -7.85 10.14 12.83
CA ALA A 102 -8.56 11.16 12.05
C ALA A 102 -7.61 12.00 11.19
N LEU A 103 -6.50 12.49 11.77
CA LEU A 103 -5.51 13.29 11.05
C LEU A 103 -4.77 12.49 9.97
N LEU A 104 -4.40 11.25 10.29
CA LEU A 104 -3.76 10.34 9.33
C LEU A 104 -4.72 10.00 8.19
N THR A 105 -5.98 9.69 8.50
CA THR A 105 -7.02 9.44 7.49
C THR A 105 -7.18 10.64 6.56
N LEU A 106 -7.33 11.85 7.09
CA LEU A 106 -7.42 13.07 6.30
C LEU A 106 -6.20 13.27 5.39
N THR A 107 -5.00 13.03 5.93
CA THR A 107 -3.75 13.15 5.17
C THR A 107 -3.68 12.10 4.06
N THR A 108 -4.07 10.86 4.34
CA THR A 108 -4.09 9.78 3.34
C THR A 108 -5.08 10.03 2.21
N GLU A 109 -6.28 10.56 2.49
CA GLU A 109 -7.27 10.90 1.46
C GLU A 109 -6.79 12.07 0.57
N ARG A 110 -6.12 13.07 1.16
CA ARG A 110 -5.48 14.13 0.38
C ARG A 110 -4.40 13.58 -0.55
N SER A 111 -3.54 12.70 -0.03
CA SER A 111 -2.50 12.04 -0.82
C SER A 111 -3.07 11.14 -1.92
N ARG A 112 -4.23 10.51 -1.67
CA ARG A 112 -4.92 9.67 -2.67
C ARG A 112 -5.34 10.45 -3.91
N SER A 113 -5.96 11.62 -3.73
CA SER A 113 -6.38 12.45 -4.87
C SER A 113 -5.18 12.88 -5.74
N LEU A 114 -4.05 13.18 -5.10
CA LEU A 114 -2.80 13.48 -5.79
C LEU A 114 -2.27 12.26 -6.56
N HIS A 115 -2.29 11.08 -5.94
CA HIS A 115 -1.86 9.83 -6.56
C HIS A 115 -2.72 9.47 -7.79
N GLU A 116 -4.04 9.62 -7.71
CA GLU A 116 -4.94 9.43 -8.87
C GLU A 116 -4.69 10.43 -10.01
N ALA A 117 -4.20 11.64 -9.70
CA ALA A 117 -3.71 12.57 -10.71
C ALA A 117 -2.37 12.12 -11.31
N GLY A 118 -1.45 11.61 -10.48
CA GLY A 118 -0.17 11.03 -10.89
C GLY A 118 -0.34 9.89 -11.90
N LEU A 119 -1.21 8.91 -11.61
CA LEU A 119 -1.46 7.78 -12.51
C LEU A 119 -1.90 8.20 -13.93
N ARG A 120 -2.59 9.34 -14.06
CA ARG A 120 -2.96 9.89 -15.38
C ARG A 120 -1.75 10.45 -16.13
N ILE A 121 -0.80 11.05 -15.41
CA ILE A 121 0.48 11.51 -15.96
C ILE A 121 1.30 10.28 -16.38
N ASP A 122 1.38 9.26 -15.53
CA ASP A 122 2.15 8.04 -15.79
C ASP A 122 1.66 7.32 -17.05
N GLY A 123 0.33 7.19 -17.18
CA GLY A 123 -0.29 6.64 -18.38
C GLY A 123 -0.11 7.51 -19.63
N ALA A 124 0.07 8.83 -19.48
CA ALA A 124 0.41 9.70 -20.61
C ALA A 124 1.89 9.54 -21.02
N VAL A 125 2.79 9.49 -20.05
CA VAL A 125 4.23 9.26 -20.26
C VAL A 125 4.46 7.91 -20.94
N LEU A 126 3.82 6.84 -20.47
CA LEU A 126 3.93 5.53 -21.11
C LEU A 126 3.47 5.57 -22.57
N ARG A 127 2.33 6.22 -22.85
CA ARG A 127 1.84 6.36 -24.24
C ARG A 127 2.81 7.13 -25.13
N MET A 128 3.46 8.19 -24.62
CA MET A 128 4.50 8.93 -25.36
C MET A 128 5.70 8.02 -25.65
N LEU A 129 6.17 7.26 -24.66
CA LEU A 129 7.28 6.31 -24.85
C LEU A 129 6.95 5.25 -25.90
N LEU A 130 5.74 4.67 -25.85
CA LEU A 130 5.26 3.69 -26.83
C LEU A 130 5.07 4.30 -28.23
N ALA A 131 4.78 5.59 -28.33
CA ALA A 131 4.71 6.33 -29.59
C ALA A 131 6.10 6.69 -30.16
N GLY A 132 7.19 6.36 -29.44
CA GLY A 132 8.55 6.70 -29.85
C GLY A 132 8.93 8.15 -29.57
N GLU A 133 8.28 8.79 -28.58
CA GLU A 133 8.49 10.19 -28.19
C GLU A 133 9.18 10.34 -26.81
N PRO A 134 10.41 9.81 -26.59
CA PRO A 134 11.07 9.86 -25.28
C PRO A 134 11.50 11.26 -24.86
N ASP A 135 11.77 12.16 -25.81
CA ASP A 135 12.11 13.57 -25.52
C ASP A 135 10.90 14.33 -24.96
N HIS A 136 9.70 14.07 -25.46
CA HIS A 136 8.46 14.65 -24.93
C HIS A 136 8.15 14.09 -23.54
N ALA A 137 8.30 12.78 -23.34
CA ALA A 137 8.17 12.15 -22.04
C ALA A 137 9.11 12.79 -20.99
N ARG A 138 10.38 13.01 -21.35
CA ARG A 138 11.35 13.70 -20.48
C ARG A 138 11.00 15.16 -20.23
N THR A 139 10.49 15.87 -21.24
CA THR A 139 10.06 17.27 -21.08
C THR A 139 8.89 17.38 -20.11
N VAL A 140 7.96 16.42 -20.12
CA VAL A 140 6.76 16.44 -19.28
C VAL A 140 7.03 15.94 -17.86
N ALA A 141 7.87 14.91 -17.70
CA ALA A 141 7.99 14.18 -16.44
C ALA A 141 9.44 13.91 -16.00
N GLY A 142 10.44 14.55 -16.62
CA GLY A 142 11.85 14.40 -16.27
C GLY A 142 12.16 14.80 -14.82
N ASP A 143 11.51 15.85 -14.30
CA ASP A 143 11.68 16.25 -12.90
C ASP A 143 11.10 15.23 -11.91
N LEU A 144 10.14 14.40 -12.34
CA LEU A 144 9.49 13.38 -11.51
C LEU A 144 10.27 12.05 -11.51
N TYR A 145 10.77 11.66 -12.68
CA TYR A 145 11.36 10.34 -12.92
C TYR A 145 12.88 10.36 -13.07
N GLY A 146 13.50 11.53 -13.20
CA GLY A 146 14.93 11.70 -13.37
C GLY A 146 15.47 10.83 -14.51
N GLY A 147 16.58 10.14 -14.24
CA GLY A 147 17.25 9.26 -15.21
C GLY A 147 16.50 7.98 -15.57
N LEU A 148 15.34 7.69 -14.97
CA LEU A 148 14.50 6.57 -15.38
C LEU A 148 14.03 6.72 -16.83
N LEU A 149 13.88 7.96 -17.30
CA LEU A 149 13.48 8.27 -18.67
C LEU A 149 14.68 8.39 -19.64
N ASP A 150 15.88 8.01 -19.20
CA ASP A 150 17.06 7.92 -20.04
C ASP A 150 17.25 6.50 -20.58
N ALA A 151 17.61 6.39 -21.85
CA ALA A 151 17.91 5.10 -22.45
C ALA A 151 19.22 4.52 -21.86
N PRO A 152 19.30 3.19 -21.66
CA PRO A 152 18.31 2.17 -21.96
C PRO A 152 17.27 1.96 -20.84
N PHE A 153 16.00 1.84 -21.22
CA PHE A 153 14.91 1.53 -20.29
C PHE A 153 14.76 0.03 -20.07
N ARG A 154 14.36 -0.40 -18.87
CA ARG A 154 13.88 -1.76 -18.64
C ARG A 154 12.37 -1.74 -18.47
N ILE A 155 11.67 -2.55 -19.25
CA ILE A 155 10.22 -2.69 -19.19
C ILE A 155 9.89 -4.11 -18.72
N ALA A 156 9.08 -4.20 -17.67
CA ALA A 156 8.43 -5.43 -17.27
C ALA A 156 6.92 -5.32 -17.53
N VAL A 157 6.32 -6.36 -18.09
CA VAL A 157 4.87 -6.44 -18.31
C VAL A 157 4.35 -7.65 -17.54
N ALA A 158 3.41 -7.40 -16.63
CA ALA A 158 2.68 -8.45 -15.92
C ALA A 158 1.26 -8.55 -16.48
N GLU A 159 0.79 -9.76 -16.73
CA GLU A 159 -0.57 -10.02 -17.20
C GLU A 159 -1.35 -10.83 -16.17
N SER A 160 -2.62 -10.49 -15.95
CA SER A 160 -3.49 -11.31 -15.12
C SER A 160 -3.67 -12.71 -15.72
N PRO A 161 -3.71 -13.79 -14.93
CA PRO A 161 -3.97 -15.14 -15.43
C PRO A 161 -5.31 -15.23 -16.20
N ALA A 162 -6.32 -14.43 -15.82
CA ALA A 162 -7.59 -14.34 -16.54
C ALA A 162 -7.45 -13.74 -17.96
N ALA A 163 -6.48 -12.84 -18.14
CA ALA A 163 -6.14 -12.22 -19.42
C ALA A 163 -5.43 -13.21 -20.36
N ARG A 164 -4.49 -14.01 -19.82
CA ARG A 164 -3.81 -15.07 -20.55
C ARG A 164 -4.79 -16.13 -21.07
N THR A 165 -5.76 -16.52 -20.24
CA THR A 165 -6.81 -17.45 -20.67
C THR A 165 -7.68 -16.84 -21.75
N ARG A 166 -8.10 -15.56 -21.65
CA ARG A 166 -8.85 -14.85 -22.70
C ARG A 166 -8.08 -14.68 -24.01
N ALA A 167 -6.78 -14.42 -23.98
CA ALA A 167 -5.95 -14.38 -25.20
C ALA A 167 -5.85 -15.77 -25.85
N SER A 168 -5.82 -16.83 -25.04
CA SER A 168 -5.84 -18.23 -25.50
C SER A 168 -7.23 -18.67 -25.99
N THR A 169 -8.33 -18.17 -25.40
CA THR A 169 -9.72 -18.53 -25.75
C THR A 169 -10.36 -17.56 -26.73
N ALA A 170 -9.78 -16.41 -27.04
CA ALA A 170 -10.18 -15.58 -28.18
C ALA A 170 -9.92 -16.28 -29.53
N ALA A 171 -9.12 -17.36 -29.53
CA ALA A 171 -9.05 -18.33 -30.63
C ALA A 171 -10.21 -19.34 -30.66
N GLN A 172 -11.07 -19.38 -29.62
CA GLN A 172 -12.17 -20.32 -29.41
C GLN A 172 -13.33 -19.64 -28.65
N SER A 173 -14.02 -18.73 -29.35
CA SER A 173 -15.40 -18.28 -29.09
C SER A 173 -15.76 -17.56 -27.78
N ALA A 174 -16.64 -16.58 -27.96
CA ALA A 174 -17.17 -15.65 -26.97
C ALA A 174 -18.18 -16.28 -26.01
N GLY A 175 -18.16 -15.80 -24.75
CA GLY A 175 -19.23 -15.97 -23.78
C GLY A 175 -18.76 -16.59 -22.47
N ASP A 176 -18.46 -15.76 -21.47
CA ASP A 176 -19.19 -15.73 -20.19
C ASP A 176 -18.49 -14.78 -19.21
N THR A 177 -19.20 -13.74 -18.79
CA THR A 177 -18.80 -12.82 -17.72
C THR A 177 -19.36 -13.32 -16.39
N ALA A 178 -18.53 -14.02 -15.62
CA ALA A 178 -18.74 -14.20 -14.18
C ALA A 178 -17.43 -14.60 -13.49
N ALA A 179 -16.86 -13.68 -12.68
CA ALA A 179 -16.11 -14.00 -11.45
C ALA A 179 -15.57 -12.72 -10.77
N GLU A 180 -16.43 -11.85 -10.25
CA GLU A 180 -16.02 -10.88 -9.22
C GLU A 180 -15.96 -11.54 -7.83
N THR A 181 -15.04 -12.49 -7.68
CA THR A 181 -14.60 -12.96 -6.35
C THR A 181 -13.12 -13.39 -6.30
N GLY A 182 -12.34 -13.09 -7.34
CA GLY A 182 -10.88 -13.17 -7.30
C GLY A 182 -10.30 -11.87 -6.77
N GLY A 183 -9.23 -11.91 -5.98
CA GLY A 183 -8.47 -10.71 -5.60
C GLY A 183 -8.06 -9.87 -6.82
N ASP A 184 -7.57 -8.66 -6.59
CA ASP A 184 -6.96 -7.84 -7.65
C ASP A 184 -5.43 -8.06 -7.60
N PRO A 185 -4.88 -9.09 -8.29
CA PRO A 185 -3.47 -9.43 -8.18
C PRO A 185 -2.58 -8.35 -8.80
N LEU A 186 -3.05 -7.67 -9.86
CA LEU A 186 -2.31 -6.59 -10.49
C LEU A 186 -2.29 -5.36 -9.59
N GLY A 187 -3.41 -4.98 -8.99
CA GLY A 187 -3.43 -3.93 -7.96
C GLY A 187 -2.54 -4.25 -6.77
N THR A 188 -2.50 -5.50 -6.32
CA THR A 188 -1.58 -5.94 -5.26
C THR A 188 -0.11 -5.82 -5.70
N LEU A 189 0.21 -6.23 -6.94
CA LEU A 189 1.55 -6.09 -7.48
C LEU A 189 1.97 -4.62 -7.62
N THR A 190 1.07 -3.75 -8.09
CA THR A 190 1.28 -2.30 -8.14
C THR A 190 1.66 -1.77 -6.76
N GLU A 191 0.87 -2.09 -5.73
CA GLU A 191 1.15 -1.66 -4.36
C GLU A 191 2.52 -2.14 -3.85
N VAL A 192 2.90 -3.38 -4.16
CA VAL A 192 4.19 -3.95 -3.76
C VAL A 192 5.36 -3.26 -4.47
N VAL A 193 5.26 -3.04 -5.79
CA VAL A 193 6.30 -2.38 -6.59
C VAL A 193 6.48 -0.93 -6.15
N GLU A 194 5.39 -0.17 -6.02
CA GLU A 194 5.42 1.22 -5.56
C GLU A 194 6.00 1.33 -4.15
N SER A 195 5.58 0.44 -3.23
CA SER A 195 6.09 0.44 -1.85
C SER A 195 7.57 0.05 -1.78
N ALA A 196 8.02 -0.86 -2.65
CA ALA A 196 9.42 -1.25 -2.73
C ALA A 196 10.29 -0.11 -3.25
N ALA A 197 9.87 0.54 -4.33
CA ALA A 197 10.57 1.68 -4.93
C ALA A 197 10.66 2.87 -3.96
N ALA A 198 9.55 3.22 -3.30
CA ALA A 198 9.53 4.29 -2.31
C ALA A 198 10.51 4.05 -1.14
N ARG A 199 10.67 2.79 -0.71
CA ARG A 199 11.64 2.42 0.33
C ARG A 199 13.09 2.42 -0.16
N ALA A 200 13.31 2.04 -1.42
CA ALA A 200 14.64 2.07 -2.03
C ALA A 200 15.08 3.49 -2.41
N GLY A 201 14.14 4.44 -2.50
CA GLY A 201 14.40 5.77 -3.05
C GLY A 201 14.57 5.74 -4.57
N GLU A 202 14.04 4.70 -5.22
CA GLU A 202 14.13 4.51 -6.67
C GLU A 202 12.85 5.02 -7.35
N ALA A 203 13.02 5.63 -8.52
CA ALA A 203 11.89 6.02 -9.36
C ALA A 203 11.43 4.81 -10.18
N VAL A 204 10.13 4.52 -10.15
CA VAL A 204 9.50 3.51 -11.00
C VAL A 204 8.23 4.08 -11.60
N LEU A 205 7.95 3.76 -12.85
CA LEU A 205 6.69 4.12 -13.50
C LEU A 205 5.83 2.86 -13.62
N VAL A 206 4.69 2.84 -12.95
CA VAL A 206 3.81 1.66 -12.84
C VAL A 206 2.44 2.03 -13.39
N VAL A 207 2.10 1.51 -14.57
CA VAL A 207 0.88 1.89 -15.27
C VAL A 207 -0.01 0.66 -15.49
N PRO A 208 -1.21 0.62 -14.91
CA PRO A 208 -2.20 -0.39 -15.25
C PRO A 208 -2.77 -0.10 -16.65
N GLU A 209 -2.69 -1.09 -17.53
CA GLU A 209 -3.23 -1.06 -18.89
C GLU A 209 -4.26 -2.18 -19.05
N GLY A 210 -5.49 -1.91 -18.62
CA GLY A 210 -6.59 -2.90 -18.62
C GLY A 210 -6.24 -4.13 -17.77
N GLU A 211 -5.91 -5.23 -18.43
CA GLU A 211 -5.58 -6.53 -17.82
C GLU A 211 -4.07 -6.77 -17.69
N ARG A 212 -3.28 -5.73 -17.93
CA ARG A 212 -1.82 -5.72 -17.86
C ARG A 212 -1.35 -4.66 -16.89
N LEU A 213 -0.15 -4.87 -16.36
CA LEU A 213 0.60 -3.88 -15.61
C LEU A 213 1.94 -3.70 -16.31
N VAL A 214 2.24 -2.47 -16.72
CA VAL A 214 3.53 -2.11 -17.32
C VAL A 214 4.36 -1.39 -16.27
N VAL A 215 5.60 -1.85 -16.05
CA VAL A 215 6.53 -1.28 -15.10
C VAL A 215 7.81 -0.87 -15.82
N LEU A 216 8.23 0.37 -15.62
CA LEU A 216 9.53 0.91 -16.03
C LEU A 216 10.42 1.06 -14.78
N ALA A 217 11.63 0.52 -14.81
CA ALA A 217 12.62 0.56 -13.72
C ALA A 217 14.07 0.63 -14.25
#